data_AF-A0A5N6T6K9-F1
#
_entry.id   AF-A0A5N6T6K9-F1
#
_cell.length_a   1.000
_cell.length_b   1.000
_cell.length_c   1.000
_cell.angle_alpha   90.00
_cell.angle_beta   90.00
_cell.angle_gamma   90.00
#
_symmetry.space_group_name_H-M   'P 1'
#
loop_
_entity.id
_entity.type
_entity.pdbx_description
1 polymer ?
#
loop_
_entity_poly.entity_id
_entity_poly.type
_entity_poly.pdbx_seq_one_letter_code
_entity_poly.pdbx_strand_id
1 'polypeptide(L)'
;MPLINESHDSLPYIDAEPSAQARANAQKLIASELPADYSSTTHPLIPAFPEPQFSPLMQQEVDRKAAGLPLTGGIDLSRYEAPEPPTRSSEAGPNATPNLDEWRQALQKAYTASSHLSMRRDNLTLLEENGKNAWLIGNSQLEDVLRGLEKELAETKEAAETVNKQRKTAQESSKGELAGLEETWKRGVGAILDVELASENLRMQILEQRRQLAQQHAR
;
A
#
# COMPACT_ATOMS: atom_id res chain seq x y z
N MET A 1 12.61 22.28 4.28
CA MET A 1 12.50 20.87 4.70
C MET A 1 12.95 20.80 6.14
N PRO A 2 12.10 20.45 7.12
CA PRO A 2 12.62 20.09 8.41
C PRO A 2 13.32 18.74 8.20
N LEU A 3 14.65 18.78 8.18
CA LEU A 3 15.47 17.59 8.35
C LEU A 3 15.12 17.06 9.74
N ILE A 4 14.39 15.95 9.81
CA ILE A 4 14.30 15.16 11.03
C ILE A 4 15.72 14.61 11.24
N ASN A 5 16.56 15.38 11.93
CA ASN A 5 17.92 14.99 12.32
C ASN A 5 17.91 14.08 13.57
N GLU A 6 16.74 13.62 14.00
CA GLU A 6 16.62 12.65 15.08
C GLU A 6 16.99 11.27 14.52
N SER A 7 18.22 10.85 14.78
CA SER A 7 18.61 9.46 14.60
C SER A 7 17.93 8.65 15.70
N HIS A 8 16.78 8.05 15.41
CA HIS A 8 16.20 7.03 16.26
C HIS A 8 17.03 5.75 16.08
N ASP A 9 17.99 5.51 16.97
CA ASP A 9 18.77 4.29 16.96
C ASP A 9 17.93 3.15 17.56
N SER A 10 17.15 2.48 16.72
CA SER A 10 16.52 1.21 17.06
C SER A 10 17.48 0.09 16.65
N LEU A 11 17.76 -0.86 17.56
CA LEU A 11 18.72 -1.93 17.31
C LEU A 11 18.06 -3.33 17.33
N PRO A 12 17.15 -3.66 16.38
CA PRO A 12 16.35 -4.90 16.41
C PRO A 12 17.14 -6.21 16.48
N TYR A 13 18.40 -6.25 16.05
CA TYR A 13 19.20 -7.47 16.08
C TYR A 13 19.84 -7.75 17.44
N ILE A 14 19.92 -6.76 18.33
CA ILE A 14 20.49 -6.91 19.67
C ILE A 14 19.47 -6.62 20.78
N ASP A 15 18.48 -5.77 20.53
CA ASP A 15 17.41 -5.45 21.46
C ASP A 15 16.45 -6.62 21.60
N ALA A 16 15.97 -6.86 22.82
CA ALA A 16 14.92 -7.83 23.06
C ALA A 16 13.60 -7.37 22.45
N GLU A 17 12.83 -8.30 21.91
CA GLU A 17 11.53 -7.98 21.34
C GLU A 17 10.60 -7.38 22.42
N PRO A 18 9.96 -6.21 22.19
CA PRO A 18 9.09 -5.60 23.18
C PRO A 18 7.90 -6.51 23.48
N SER A 19 7.60 -6.68 24.78
CA SER A 19 6.43 -7.43 25.23
C SER A 19 5.12 -6.78 24.72
N ALA A 20 4.05 -7.57 24.63
CA ALA A 20 2.74 -7.06 24.21
C ALA A 20 2.27 -5.86 25.06
N GLN A 21 2.54 -5.89 26.37
CA GLN A 21 2.23 -4.79 27.27
C GLN A 21 3.07 -3.54 26.98
N ALA A 22 4.38 -3.70 26.75
CA ALA A 22 5.25 -2.59 26.37
C ALA A 22 4.80 -1.94 25.06
N ARG A 23 4.40 -2.75 24.06
CA ARG A 23 3.83 -2.25 22.79
C ARG A 23 2.53 -1.48 23.00
N ALA A 24 1.61 -2.02 23.81
CA ALA A 24 0.35 -1.34 24.11
C ALA A 24 0.57 0.00 24.83
N ASN A 25 1.52 0.05 25.77
CA ASN A 25 1.91 1.30 26.44
C ASN A 25 2.52 2.30 25.46
N ALA A 26 3.42 1.87 24.58
CA ALA A 26 4.00 2.72 23.54
C ALA A 26 2.93 3.28 22.59
N GLN A 27 1.99 2.44 22.14
CA GLN A 27 0.86 2.87 21.32
C GLN A 27 -0.02 3.90 22.03
N LYS A 28 -0.26 3.74 23.35
CA LYS A 28 -1.00 4.71 24.15
C LYS A 28 -0.30 6.06 24.22
N LEU A 29 1.03 6.07 24.38
CA LEU A 29 1.83 7.30 24.38
C LEU A 29 1.84 7.98 22.99
N ILE A 30 1.98 7.20 21.92
CA ILE A 30 1.86 7.73 20.55
C ILE A 30 0.48 8.37 20.37
N ALA A 31 -0.58 7.70 20.80
CA ALA A 31 -1.94 8.21 20.69
C ALA A 31 -2.19 9.49 21.50
N SER A 32 -1.49 9.71 22.62
CA SER A 32 -1.62 10.95 23.38
C SER A 32 -0.90 12.15 22.75
N GLU A 33 0.14 11.90 21.95
CA GLU A 33 0.87 12.95 21.22
C GLU A 33 0.22 13.30 19.86
N LEU A 34 -0.67 12.43 19.35
CA LEU A 34 -1.40 12.69 18.13
C LEU A 34 -2.42 13.83 18.35
N PRO A 35 -2.45 14.85 17.47
CA PRO A 35 -3.44 15.91 17.56
C PRO A 35 -4.83 15.36 17.27
N ALA A 36 -5.89 15.97 17.82
CA ALA A 36 -7.26 15.43 17.71
C ALA A 36 -7.76 15.28 16.25
N ASP A 37 -7.19 16.05 15.33
CA ASP A 37 -7.53 16.09 13.91
C ASP A 37 -6.58 15.26 13.02
N TYR A 38 -5.69 14.44 13.61
CA TYR A 38 -4.68 13.66 12.86
C TYR A 38 -5.27 12.75 11.77
N SER A 39 -6.54 12.35 11.90
CA SER A 39 -7.25 11.50 10.95
C SER A 39 -7.99 12.27 9.85
N SER A 40 -8.32 13.54 10.09
CA SER A 40 -9.08 14.39 9.18
C SER A 40 -8.20 15.37 8.39
N THR A 41 -7.07 15.78 8.97
CA THR A 41 -6.20 16.80 8.41
C THR A 41 -5.01 16.15 7.72
N THR A 42 -4.88 16.42 6.42
CA THR A 42 -3.73 15.98 5.63
C THR A 42 -2.44 16.65 6.13
N HIS A 43 -1.37 15.87 6.29
CA HIS A 43 -0.07 16.38 6.72
C HIS A 43 0.46 17.48 5.78
N PRO A 44 1.02 18.60 6.28
CA PRO A 44 1.40 19.76 5.46
C PRO A 44 2.51 19.49 4.43
N LEU A 45 3.25 18.38 4.56
CA LEU A 45 4.23 17.93 3.55
C LEU A 45 3.60 17.21 2.35
N ILE A 46 2.33 16.80 2.47
CA ILE A 46 1.62 16.20 1.36
C ILE A 46 1.10 17.38 0.50
N PRO A 47 1.54 17.49 -0.76
CA PRO A 47 1.07 18.55 -1.64
C PRO A 47 -0.44 18.45 -1.81
N ALA A 48 -1.10 19.60 -1.99
CA ALA A 48 -2.52 19.61 -2.33
C ALA A 48 -2.76 18.79 -3.61
N PHE A 49 -3.74 17.90 -3.59
CA PHE A 49 -4.13 17.16 -4.77
C PHE A 49 -4.68 18.13 -5.82
N PRO A 50 -4.25 18.03 -7.08
CA PRO A 50 -4.86 18.82 -8.14
C PRO A 50 -6.32 18.39 -8.30
N GLU A 51 -7.21 19.36 -8.49
CA GLU A 51 -8.61 19.08 -8.82
C GLU A 51 -8.67 18.29 -10.14
N PRO A 52 -9.36 17.13 -10.17
CA PRO A 52 -9.42 16.32 -11.37
C PRO A 52 -10.22 17.05 -12.45
N GLN A 53 -9.63 17.20 -13.63
CA GLN A 53 -10.31 17.77 -14.79
C GLN A 53 -10.85 16.63 -15.66
N PHE A 54 -12.15 16.40 -15.56
CA PHE A 54 -12.83 15.40 -16.38
C PHE A 54 -13.38 16.03 -17.67
N SER A 55 -13.36 15.26 -18.76
CA SER A 55 -14.12 15.64 -19.95
C SER A 55 -15.63 15.60 -19.64
N PRO A 56 -16.48 16.32 -20.39
CA PRO A 56 -17.93 16.30 -20.15
C PRO A 56 -18.54 14.89 -20.15
N LEU A 57 -18.05 13.99 -21.00
CA LEU A 57 -18.48 12.58 -21.05
C LEU A 57 -18.10 11.81 -19.79
N MET A 58 -16.90 12.03 -19.26
CA MET A 58 -16.47 11.41 -18.01
C MET A 58 -17.24 11.95 -16.81
N GLN A 59 -17.47 13.27 -16.77
CA GLN A 59 -18.24 13.89 -15.70
C GLN A 59 -19.66 13.35 -15.66
N GLN A 60 -20.31 13.21 -16.82
CA GLN A 60 -21.65 12.61 -16.92
C GLN A 60 -21.69 11.18 -16.35
N GLU A 61 -20.68 10.35 -16.62
CA GLU A 61 -20.61 8.99 -16.07
C GLU A 61 -20.32 8.96 -14.57
N VAL A 62 -19.49 9.89 -14.07
CA VAL A 62 -19.25 10.08 -12.64
C VAL A 62 -20.55 10.47 -11.94
N ASP A 63 -21.28 11.45 -12.46
CA ASP A 63 -22.54 11.93 -11.91
C ASP A 63 -23.62 10.84 -11.94
N ARG A 64 -23.70 10.08 -13.04
CA ARG A 64 -24.61 8.92 -13.17
C ARG A 64 -24.33 7.87 -12.10
N LYS A 65 -23.06 7.52 -11.88
CA LYS A 65 -22.66 6.58 -10.82
C LYS A 65 -22.93 7.12 -9.43
N ALA A 66 -22.66 8.41 -9.19
CA ALA A 66 -22.95 9.07 -7.92
C ALA A 66 -24.45 9.05 -7.60
N ALA A 67 -25.31 9.16 -8.62
CA ALA A 67 -26.76 9.02 -8.50
C ALA A 67 -27.24 7.55 -8.39
N GLY A 68 -26.34 6.56 -8.46
CA GLY A 68 -26.70 5.13 -8.37
C GLY A 68 -27.50 4.59 -9.57
N LEU A 69 -27.50 5.30 -10.69
CA LEU A 69 -28.26 4.89 -11.89
C LEU A 69 -27.55 3.72 -12.60
N PRO A 70 -28.29 2.80 -13.25
CA PRO A 70 -27.69 1.75 -14.08
C PRO A 70 -27.02 2.34 -15.33
N LEU A 71 -26.14 1.58 -15.98
CA LEU A 71 -25.57 1.97 -17.26
C LEU A 71 -26.66 1.82 -18.35
N THR A 72 -27.02 2.92 -19.00
CA THR A 72 -28.02 2.96 -20.06
C THR A 72 -27.36 3.30 -21.39
N GLY A 73 -27.65 2.53 -22.45
CA GLY A 73 -27.12 2.84 -23.79
C GLY A 73 -25.73 2.26 -24.09
N GLY A 74 -25.51 0.99 -23.74
CA GLY A 74 -24.32 0.26 -24.17
C GLY A 74 -24.31 -0.03 -25.69
N ILE A 75 -23.36 -0.86 -26.13
CA ILE A 75 -23.30 -1.31 -27.52
C ILE A 75 -24.56 -2.13 -27.83
N ASP A 76 -25.42 -1.61 -28.72
CA ASP A 76 -26.58 -2.32 -29.21
C ASP A 76 -26.16 -3.39 -30.23
N LEU A 77 -26.29 -4.66 -29.84
CA LEU A 77 -25.95 -5.80 -30.67
C LEU A 77 -27.08 -6.20 -31.64
N SER A 78 -28.32 -5.73 -31.41
CA SER A 78 -29.49 -6.07 -32.25
C SER A 78 -29.32 -5.59 -33.70
N ARG A 79 -28.45 -4.61 -33.93
CA ARG A 79 -28.07 -4.12 -35.27
C ARG A 79 -27.44 -5.19 -36.16
N TYR A 80 -26.76 -6.16 -35.56
CA TYR A 80 -26.01 -7.20 -36.29
C TYR A 80 -26.76 -8.53 -36.34
N GLU A 81 -27.93 -8.62 -35.72
CA GLU A 81 -28.81 -9.78 -35.81
C GLU A 81 -29.45 -9.87 -37.20
N ALA A 82 -29.78 -11.09 -37.62
CA ALA A 82 -30.46 -11.30 -38.89
C ALA A 82 -31.86 -10.69 -38.82
N PRO A 83 -32.21 -9.72 -39.69
CA PRO A 83 -33.52 -9.11 -39.65
C PRO A 83 -34.61 -10.10 -40.10
N GLU A 84 -35.72 -10.14 -39.38
CA GLU A 84 -36.92 -10.83 -39.83
C GLU A 84 -37.66 -10.00 -40.89
N PRO A 85 -38.29 -10.63 -41.89
CA PRO A 85 -39.09 -9.91 -42.86
C PRO A 85 -40.30 -9.25 -42.16
N PRO A 86 -40.64 -7.99 -42.47
CA PRO A 86 -41.83 -7.34 -41.92
C PRO A 86 -43.08 -8.20 -42.15
N THR A 87 -43.87 -8.40 -41.10
CA THR A 87 -45.09 -9.19 -41.20
C THR A 87 -46.12 -8.45 -42.04
N ARG A 88 -46.75 -9.14 -42.99
CA ARG A 88 -48.00 -8.62 -43.57
C ARG A 88 -49.05 -8.74 -42.48
N SER A 89 -49.58 -7.61 -42.02
CA SER A 89 -50.69 -7.56 -41.07
C SER A 89 -51.82 -8.47 -41.56
N SER A 90 -52.17 -9.49 -40.78
CA SER A 90 -53.18 -10.50 -41.09
C SER A 90 -54.60 -9.93 -41.27
N GLU A 91 -54.84 -8.70 -40.80
CA GLU A 91 -56.10 -7.96 -40.97
C GLU A 91 -56.18 -7.18 -42.29
N ALA A 92 -55.09 -7.09 -43.04
CA ALA A 92 -55.03 -6.32 -44.26
C ALA A 92 -55.32 -7.26 -45.45
N GLY A 93 -56.48 -7.09 -46.07
CA GLY A 93 -56.96 -7.93 -47.17
C GLY A 93 -55.97 -8.00 -48.35
N PRO A 94 -56.28 -8.79 -49.40
CA PRO A 94 -55.35 -9.10 -50.50
C PRO A 94 -54.79 -7.89 -51.28
N ASN A 95 -55.28 -6.67 -51.02
CA ASN A 95 -54.87 -5.41 -51.65
C ASN A 95 -54.16 -4.42 -50.71
N ALA A 96 -53.70 -4.87 -49.53
CA ALA A 96 -53.01 -4.01 -48.58
C ALA A 96 -51.62 -3.60 -49.09
N THR A 97 -51.37 -2.29 -49.15
CA THR A 97 -50.07 -1.74 -49.52
C THR A 97 -49.02 -2.08 -48.45
N PRO A 98 -47.90 -2.73 -48.80
CA PRO A 98 -46.85 -3.02 -47.82
C PRO A 98 -46.29 -1.73 -47.21
N ASN A 99 -45.97 -1.76 -45.92
CA ASN A 99 -45.32 -0.64 -45.24
C ASN A 99 -43.88 -0.48 -45.75
N LEU A 100 -43.69 0.39 -46.74
CA LEU A 100 -42.41 0.60 -47.43
C LEU A 100 -41.28 1.00 -46.48
N ASP A 101 -41.57 1.71 -45.40
CA ASP A 101 -40.55 2.19 -44.47
C ASP A 101 -40.02 1.08 -43.56
N GLU A 102 -40.88 0.15 -43.13
CA GLU A 102 -40.45 -1.05 -42.40
C GLU A 102 -39.56 -1.95 -43.29
N TRP A 103 -39.92 -2.09 -44.56
CA TRP A 103 -39.10 -2.84 -45.53
C TRP A 103 -37.75 -2.17 -45.80
N ARG A 104 -37.69 -0.84 -45.87
CA ARG A 104 -36.43 -0.09 -45.99
C ARG A 104 -35.54 -0.28 -44.78
N GLN A 105 -36.10 -0.22 -43.57
CA GLN A 105 -35.34 -0.43 -42.32
C GLN A 105 -34.82 -1.87 -42.22
N ALA A 106 -35.65 -2.87 -42.54
CA ALA A 106 -35.23 -4.27 -42.58
C ALA A 106 -34.10 -4.49 -43.60
N LEU A 107 -34.20 -3.88 -44.79
CA LEU A 107 -33.16 -3.95 -45.81
C LEU A 107 -31.84 -3.30 -45.36
N GLN A 108 -31.91 -2.12 -44.73
CA GLN A 108 -30.73 -1.44 -44.18
C GLN A 108 -30.03 -2.28 -43.10
N LYS A 109 -30.80 -2.92 -42.21
CA LYS A 109 -30.27 -3.87 -41.22
C LYS A 109 -29.64 -5.08 -41.91
N ALA A 110 -30.27 -5.63 -42.95
CA ALA A 110 -29.74 -6.76 -43.71
C ALA A 110 -28.39 -6.43 -44.38
N TYR A 111 -28.26 -5.26 -45.00
CA TYR A 111 -26.99 -4.80 -45.56
C TYR A 111 -25.91 -4.63 -44.49
N THR A 112 -26.28 -4.06 -43.33
CA THR A 112 -25.36 -3.89 -42.21
C THR A 112 -24.86 -5.24 -41.69
N ALA A 113 -25.76 -6.20 -41.46
CA ALA A 113 -25.42 -7.54 -41.01
C ALA A 113 -24.57 -8.28 -42.06
N SER A 114 -24.93 -8.20 -43.33
CA SER A 114 -24.16 -8.81 -44.42
C SER A 114 -22.73 -8.26 -44.50
N SER A 115 -22.58 -6.93 -44.44
CA SER A 115 -21.25 -6.29 -44.47
C SER A 115 -20.41 -6.71 -43.26
N HIS A 116 -21.01 -6.77 -42.07
CA HIS A 116 -20.33 -7.24 -40.87
C HIS A 116 -19.88 -8.70 -41.00
N LEU A 117 -20.72 -9.58 -41.55
CA LEU A 117 -20.36 -10.99 -41.78
C LEU A 117 -19.24 -11.15 -42.82
N SER A 118 -19.24 -10.35 -43.89
CA SER A 118 -18.14 -10.31 -44.85
C SER A 118 -16.82 -9.91 -44.18
N MET A 119 -16.81 -8.80 -43.43
CA MET A 119 -15.61 -8.37 -42.69
C MET A 119 -15.16 -9.42 -41.65
N ARG A 120 -16.12 -10.05 -40.96
CA ARG A 120 -15.83 -11.11 -39.99
C ARG A 120 -15.17 -12.30 -40.65
N ARG A 121 -15.63 -12.70 -41.84
CA ARG A 121 -15.01 -13.77 -42.62
C ARG A 121 -13.56 -13.42 -42.95
N ASP A 122 -13.31 -12.21 -43.47
CA ASP A 122 -11.96 -11.77 -43.82
C ASP A 122 -11.04 -11.74 -42.59
N ASN A 123 -11.54 -11.24 -41.45
CA ASN A 123 -10.80 -11.23 -40.19
C ASN A 123 -10.49 -12.65 -39.68
N LEU A 124 -11.43 -13.59 -39.82
CA LEU A 124 -11.20 -14.99 -39.46
C LEU A 124 -10.17 -15.66 -40.37
N THR A 125 -10.19 -15.37 -41.68
CA THR A 125 -9.17 -15.84 -42.61
C THR A 125 -7.78 -15.30 -42.23
N LEU A 126 -7.67 -14.00 -41.91
CA LEU A 126 -6.42 -13.43 -41.41
C LEU A 126 -5.95 -14.07 -40.09
N LEU A 127 -6.90 -14.40 -39.20
CA LEU A 127 -6.61 -15.06 -37.94
C LEU A 127 -6.17 -16.52 -38.14
N GLU A 128 -6.77 -17.25 -39.07
CA GLU A 128 -6.36 -18.60 -39.43
C GLU A 128 -4.94 -18.62 -40.02
N GLU A 129 -4.61 -17.64 -40.87
CA GLU A 129 -3.30 -17.52 -41.49
C GLU A 129 -2.20 -17.06 -40.51
N ASN A 130 -2.49 -16.05 -39.69
CA ASN A 130 -1.45 -15.35 -38.90
C ASN A 130 -1.59 -15.54 -37.38
N GLY A 131 -2.74 -16.00 -36.89
CA GLY A 131 -3.06 -16.02 -35.46
C GLY A 131 -2.12 -16.87 -34.64
N LYS A 132 -1.75 -18.06 -35.14
CA LYS A 132 -0.77 -18.93 -34.46
C LYS A 132 0.58 -18.25 -34.28
N ASN A 133 1.10 -17.62 -35.35
CA ASN A 133 2.39 -16.96 -35.31
C ASN A 133 2.37 -15.72 -34.40
N ALA A 134 1.31 -14.92 -34.49
CA ALA A 134 1.11 -13.77 -33.60
C ALA A 134 1.05 -14.18 -32.13
N TRP A 135 0.35 -15.29 -31.83
CA TRP A 135 0.26 -15.82 -30.47
C TRP A 135 1.61 -16.31 -29.95
N LEU A 136 2.39 -17.03 -30.77
CA LEU A 136 3.74 -17.49 -30.38
C LEU A 136 4.70 -16.34 -30.11
N ILE A 137 4.66 -15.28 -30.93
CA ILE A 137 5.44 -14.06 -30.70
C ILE A 137 5.01 -13.39 -29.40
N GLY A 138 3.70 -13.24 -29.19
CA GLY A 138 3.16 -12.68 -27.95
C GLY A 138 3.60 -13.48 -26.73
N ASN A 139 3.60 -14.81 -26.81
CA ASN A 139 4.09 -15.67 -25.73
C ASN A 139 5.59 -15.46 -25.48
N SER A 140 6.43 -15.36 -26.53
CA SER A 140 7.86 -15.10 -26.33
C SER A 140 8.11 -13.75 -25.66
N GLN A 141 7.36 -12.71 -26.05
CA GLN A 141 7.45 -11.39 -25.44
C GLN A 141 7.03 -11.43 -23.96
N LEU A 142 5.98 -12.18 -23.62
CA LEU A 142 5.55 -12.38 -22.24
C LEU A 142 6.60 -13.14 -21.42
N GLU A 143 7.24 -14.16 -22.00
CA GLU A 143 8.35 -14.86 -21.36
C GLU A 143 9.54 -13.94 -21.09
N ASP A 144 9.87 -13.04 -22.03
CA ASP A 144 10.96 -12.08 -21.84
C ASP A 144 10.64 -11.05 -20.76
N VAL A 145 9.40 -10.56 -20.70
CA VAL A 145 8.91 -9.70 -19.60
C VAL A 145 9.00 -10.44 -18.27
N LEU A 146 8.54 -11.70 -18.21
CA LEU A 146 8.60 -12.51 -17.00
C LEU A 146 10.05 -12.68 -16.51
N ARG A 147 10.97 -13.07 -17.41
CA ARG A 147 12.40 -13.20 -17.09
C ARG A 147 12.99 -11.89 -16.56
N GLY A 148 12.61 -10.75 -17.15
CA GLY A 148 13.01 -9.42 -16.68
C GLY A 148 12.56 -9.16 -15.25
N LEU A 149 11.27 -9.39 -14.96
CA LEU A 149 10.70 -9.20 -13.63
C LEU A 149 11.30 -10.15 -12.59
N GLU A 150 11.53 -11.43 -12.95
CA GLU A 150 12.16 -12.40 -12.07
C GLU A 150 13.60 -12.00 -11.73
N LYS A 151 14.34 -11.46 -12.70
CA LYS A 151 15.69 -10.93 -12.49
C LYS A 151 15.67 -9.71 -11.57
N GLU A 152 14.81 -8.72 -11.82
CA GLU A 152 14.67 -7.55 -10.94
C GLU A 152 14.28 -7.96 -9.51
N LEU A 153 13.40 -8.95 -9.36
CA LEU A 153 13.01 -9.49 -8.06
C LEU A 153 14.19 -10.18 -7.36
N ALA A 154 15.02 -10.94 -8.08
CA ALA A 154 16.21 -11.56 -7.51
C ALA A 154 17.23 -10.51 -7.05
N GLU A 155 17.52 -9.52 -7.89
CA GLU A 155 18.46 -8.43 -7.60
C GLU A 155 18.00 -7.58 -6.40
N THR A 156 16.71 -7.23 -6.34
CA THR A 156 16.15 -6.46 -5.22
C THR A 156 16.15 -7.24 -3.91
N LYS A 157 15.90 -8.55 -3.94
CA LYS A 157 16.03 -9.42 -2.77
C LYS A 157 17.47 -9.50 -2.29
N GLU A 158 18.43 -9.71 -3.17
CA GLU A 158 19.85 -9.75 -2.83
C GLU A 158 20.33 -8.41 -2.23
N ALA A 159 19.90 -7.30 -2.81
CA ALA A 159 20.19 -5.97 -2.27
C ALA A 159 19.60 -5.78 -0.86
N ALA A 160 18.35 -6.19 -0.64
CA ALA A 160 17.71 -6.11 0.67
C ALA A 160 18.41 -7.02 1.71
N GLU A 161 18.78 -8.24 1.32
CA GLU A 161 19.54 -9.17 2.18
C GLU A 161 20.93 -8.63 2.53
N THR A 162 21.62 -8.01 1.56
CA THR A 162 22.92 -7.38 1.77
C THR A 162 22.82 -6.26 2.79
N VAL A 163 21.83 -5.37 2.65
CA VAL A 163 21.58 -4.29 3.61
C VAL A 163 21.25 -4.86 5.00
N ASN A 164 20.40 -5.87 5.08
CA ASN A 164 20.05 -6.51 6.35
C ASN A 164 21.26 -7.19 7.02
N LYS A 165 22.12 -7.86 6.23
CA LYS A 165 23.35 -8.47 6.72
C LYS A 165 24.33 -7.42 7.24
N GLN A 166 24.54 -6.34 6.49
CA GLN A 166 25.38 -5.21 6.93
C GLN A 166 24.85 -4.59 8.23
N ARG A 167 23.53 -4.34 8.31
CA ARG A 167 22.87 -3.84 9.53
C ARG A 167 23.08 -4.79 10.71
N LYS A 168 22.88 -6.09 10.51
CA LYS A 168 23.08 -7.10 11.54
C LYS A 168 24.52 -7.09 12.06
N THR A 169 25.52 -7.13 11.17
CA THR A 169 26.93 -7.11 11.58
C THR A 169 27.29 -5.84 12.35
N ALA A 170 26.82 -4.66 11.93
CA ALA A 170 27.09 -3.40 12.62
C ALA A 170 26.46 -3.35 14.03
N GLN A 171 25.24 -3.89 14.20
CA GLN A 171 24.60 -3.95 15.51
C GLN A 171 25.27 -4.97 16.42
N GLU A 172 25.56 -6.18 15.91
CA GLU A 172 26.22 -7.23 16.67
C GLU A 172 27.64 -6.85 17.10
N SER A 173 28.40 -6.12 16.27
CA SER A 173 29.73 -5.63 16.65
C SER A 173 29.69 -4.63 17.80
N SER A 174 28.64 -3.80 17.86
CA SER A 174 28.46 -2.77 18.88
C SER A 174 27.91 -3.33 20.20
N LYS A 175 27.38 -4.56 20.19
CA LYS A 175 26.75 -5.20 21.35
C LYS A 175 27.67 -5.31 22.57
N GLY A 176 28.93 -5.71 22.33
CA GLY A 176 29.91 -5.87 23.41
C GLY A 176 30.27 -4.53 24.07
N GLU A 177 30.40 -3.48 23.27
CA GLU A 177 30.66 -2.13 23.76
C GLU A 177 29.50 -1.61 24.61
N LEU A 178 28.25 -1.78 24.13
CA LEU A 178 27.05 -1.38 24.88
C LEU A 178 26.96 -2.10 26.24
N ALA A 179 27.19 -3.41 26.27
CA ALA A 179 27.19 -4.17 27.52
C ALA A 179 28.30 -3.73 28.48
N GLY A 180 29.50 -3.46 27.97
CA GLY A 180 30.62 -2.96 28.77
C GLY A 180 30.38 -1.56 29.34
N LEU A 181 29.76 -0.68 28.55
CA LEU A 181 29.36 0.66 29.00
C LEU A 181 28.29 0.57 30.10
N GLU A 182 27.29 -0.30 29.93
CA GLU A 182 26.24 -0.52 30.93
C GLU A 182 26.81 -1.05 32.25
N GLU A 183 27.71 -2.05 32.20
CA GLU A 183 28.34 -2.60 33.39
C GLU A 183 29.23 -1.58 34.10
N THR A 184 30.04 -0.84 33.32
CA THR A 184 30.92 0.20 33.86
C THR A 184 30.11 1.30 34.53
N TRP A 185 28.99 1.70 33.93
CA TRP A 185 28.06 2.66 34.52
C TRP A 185 27.46 2.13 35.83
N LYS A 186 26.92 0.90 35.85
CA LYS A 186 26.38 0.26 37.06
C LYS A 186 27.41 0.21 38.20
N ARG A 187 28.65 -0.18 37.87
CA ARG A 187 29.75 -0.25 38.84
C ARG A 187 30.15 1.13 39.35
N GLY A 188 30.24 2.12 38.47
CA GLY A 188 30.58 3.50 38.83
C GLY A 188 29.55 4.11 39.79
N VAL A 189 28.26 3.96 39.48
CA VAL A 189 27.17 4.41 40.35
C VAL A 189 27.16 3.66 41.68
N GLY A 190 27.35 2.33 41.65
CA GLY A 190 27.44 1.51 42.86
C GLY A 190 28.60 1.94 43.78
N ALA A 191 29.79 2.16 43.22
CA ALA A 191 30.94 2.60 43.98
C ALA A 191 30.74 3.97 44.65
N ILE A 192 30.06 4.91 43.98
CA ILE A 192 29.72 6.20 44.58
C ILE A 192 28.76 6.00 45.77
N LEU A 193 27.73 5.17 45.61
CA LEU A 193 26.78 4.88 46.69
C LEU A 193 27.46 4.19 47.89
N ASP A 194 28.39 3.26 47.64
CA ASP A 194 29.14 2.58 48.69
C ASP A 194 30.02 3.56 49.48
N VAL A 195 30.65 4.52 48.80
CA VAL A 195 31.45 5.57 49.45
C VAL A 195 30.57 6.51 50.27
N GLU A 196 29.42 6.92 49.76
CA GLU A 196 28.46 7.75 50.50
C GLU A 196 27.96 7.02 51.76
N LEU A 197 27.60 5.74 51.64
CA LEU A 197 27.16 4.92 52.76
C LEU A 197 28.25 4.73 53.81
N ALA A 198 29.49 4.44 53.39
CA ALA A 198 30.63 4.31 54.28
C ALA A 198 30.93 5.63 55.01
N SER A 199 30.84 6.75 54.30
CA SER A 199 31.06 8.09 54.85
C SER A 199 30.01 8.45 55.89
N GLU A 200 28.74 8.13 55.65
CA GLU A 200 27.67 8.38 56.61
C GLU A 200 27.75 7.45 57.83
N ASN A 201 28.09 6.18 57.64
CA ASN A 201 28.35 5.25 58.75
C ASN A 201 29.51 5.74 59.63
N LEU A 202 30.60 6.20 59.01
CA LEU A 202 31.73 6.77 59.74
C LEU A 202 31.33 8.03 60.52
N ARG A 203 30.51 8.90 59.91
CA ARG A 203 29.96 10.09 60.58
C ARG A 203 29.14 9.72 61.81
N MET A 204 28.28 8.72 61.71
CA MET A 204 27.49 8.22 62.84
C MET A 204 28.36 7.65 63.96
N GLN A 205 29.39 6.87 63.63
CA GLN A 205 30.35 6.35 64.61
C GLN A 205 31.10 7.48 65.33
N ILE A 206 31.51 8.53 64.62
CA ILE A 206 32.16 9.72 65.22
C ILE A 206 31.21 10.42 66.18
N LEU A 207 29.94 10.59 65.82
CA LEU A 207 28.93 11.20 66.71
C LEU A 207 28.70 10.37 67.97
N GLU A 208 28.63 9.04 67.84
CA GLU A 208 28.47 8.10 68.94
C GLU A 208 29.66 8.18 69.91
N GLN A 209 30.90 8.13 69.40
CA GLN A 209 32.10 8.29 70.23
C GLN A 209 32.15 9.65 70.94
N ARG A 210 31.77 10.74 70.25
CA ARG A 210 31.71 12.07 70.89
C ARG A 210 30.69 12.11 72.03
N ARG A 211 29.54 11.44 71.90
CA ARG A 211 28.56 11.33 73.00
C ARG A 211 29.13 10.54 74.18
N GLN A 212 29.83 9.43 73.93
CA GLN A 212 30.46 8.63 74.99
C GLN A 212 31.52 9.42 75.76
N LEU A 213 32.40 10.15 75.05
CA LEU A 213 33.42 11.01 75.67
C LEU A 213 32.79 12.13 76.51
N ALA A 214 31.73 12.77 76.00
CA ALA A 214 31.01 13.79 76.76
C ALA A 214 30.38 13.24 78.05
N GLN A 215 29.87 12.00 78.03
CA GLN A 215 29.32 11.33 79.23
C GLN A 215 30.41 10.93 80.24
N GLN A 216 31.61 10.57 79.76
CA GLN A 216 32.75 10.27 80.63
C GLN A 216 33.32 11.51 81.30
N HIS A 217 33.36 12.66 80.61
CA HIS A 217 33.80 13.93 81.18
C HIS A 217 32.78 14.60 82.12
N ALA A 218 31.51 14.17 82.08
CA ALA A 218 30.45 14.67 82.96
C ALA A 218 30.29 13.85 84.27
N ARG A 219 31.09 12.80 84.47
CA ARG A 219 31.21 12.05 85.72
C ARG A 219 32.46 12.48 86.47
#